data_AF-A0A2N2VYN0-F1
#
_entry.id   AF-A0A2N2VYN0-F1
#
_cell.length_a   1.000
_cell.length_b   1.000
_cell.length_c   1.000
_cell.angle_alpha   90.00
_cell.angle_beta   90.00
_cell.angle_gamma   90.00
#
_symmetry.space_group_name_H-M   'P 1'
#
loop_
_entity.id
_entity.type
_entity.pdbx_description
1 polymer ?
#
loop_
_entity_poly.entity_id
_entity_poly.type
_entity_poly.pdbx_seq_one_letter_code
_entity_poly.pdbx_strand_id
1 'polypeptide(L)'
;MDKQDKRFFRKSPPEQGGGFRFLIDSLYNKYASLEELFDLKNDNGFKVIDSSIIEKALNNIYSKKINIEKEIEKNLFQSTWQSLNEATDKAFVQAKLGDKNNDFIEQIKYNNAVFAAFKTHRQQNDIAKRLLDEHGNLKPYKQFKNDVENIIGKYNSQWLKTEYDTAIIRARQAANFKKYEQDKDLFPNLKWLPSTSPNPREAHVPLYGIVLPMDDPFWKNHYPGNVWNCKCSVTSTDEKPTNTLPKTQYAPAEGLEGNPAFTAKIFSDAHPYIKKQYPGAKKAVHNELPGKFDVAKKYNNGGQIEIHSKVNKKDSDYKDLYTISNVLAKKGNKVKILPKLHFKSEEYNIVFKDIIGTKYEKKCPDLKVNEQFFEYESYKRPFKKNKVSRMLAHGALQSTNIIIDNNKGASDRFLLKIISNRVKIGQEINQVWVFEKGSIRPVYKSKATN
;
A
#
# COMPACT_ATOMS: atom_id res chain seq x y z
N MET A 1 9.82 -11.92 -44.53
CA MET A 1 8.71 -11.99 -43.56
C MET A 1 9.15 -12.83 -42.37
N ASP A 2 9.08 -12.42 -41.10
CA ASP A 2 9.46 -11.15 -40.47
C ASP A 2 10.16 -11.54 -39.14
N LYS A 3 11.23 -10.83 -38.77
CA LYS A 3 12.24 -11.19 -37.75
C LYS A 3 11.91 -10.65 -36.34
N GLN A 4 10.63 -10.55 -35.94
CA GLN A 4 10.26 -9.89 -34.67
C GLN A 4 9.73 -10.75 -33.50
N ASP A 5 9.46 -12.06 -33.67
CA ASP A 5 8.78 -12.83 -32.60
C ASP A 5 9.67 -13.73 -31.69
N LYS A 6 11.00 -13.66 -31.80
CA LYS A 6 11.93 -14.53 -31.02
C LYS A 6 12.49 -13.92 -29.72
N ARG A 7 11.87 -12.87 -29.15
CA ARG A 7 12.41 -12.19 -27.94
C ARG A 7 11.61 -12.35 -26.64
N PHE A 8 10.63 -13.26 -26.56
CA PHE A 8 9.80 -13.39 -25.36
C PHE A 8 9.98 -14.64 -24.50
N PHE A 9 10.86 -15.57 -24.88
CA PHE A 9 11.17 -16.73 -24.02
C PHE A 9 12.67 -17.06 -24.10
N ARG A 10 13.45 -16.53 -23.14
CA ARG A 10 14.79 -17.09 -22.87
C ARG A 10 14.60 -18.50 -22.30
N LYS A 11 15.33 -19.49 -22.84
CA LYS A 11 15.47 -20.81 -22.23
C LYS A 11 15.87 -20.62 -20.76
N SER A 12 15.05 -21.15 -19.85
CA SER A 12 15.33 -21.14 -18.43
C SER A 12 16.57 -22.01 -18.12
N PRO A 13 17.39 -21.67 -17.11
CA PRO A 13 18.38 -22.59 -16.60
C PRO A 13 17.70 -23.89 -16.14
N PRO A 14 18.36 -25.05 -16.26
CA PRO A 14 17.80 -26.31 -15.80
C PRO A 14 17.75 -26.33 -14.26
N GLU A 15 16.64 -26.87 -13.75
CA GLU A 15 16.35 -27.34 -12.39
C GLU A 15 15.91 -26.38 -11.26
N GLN A 16 15.11 -26.97 -10.36
CA GLN A 16 14.60 -26.51 -9.06
C GLN A 16 13.23 -25.81 -9.00
N GLY A 17 12.18 -26.48 -9.48
CA GLY A 17 10.80 -26.20 -9.02
C GLY A 17 10.55 -26.55 -7.54
N GLY A 18 11.39 -27.38 -6.92
CA GLY A 18 11.27 -27.74 -5.49
C GLY A 18 11.91 -26.74 -4.52
N GLY A 19 13.03 -26.09 -4.90
CA GLY A 19 13.88 -25.36 -3.95
C GLY A 19 13.19 -24.21 -3.22
N PHE A 20 12.41 -23.39 -3.94
CA PHE A 20 11.72 -22.26 -3.31
C PHE A 20 10.55 -22.69 -2.42
N ARG A 21 9.81 -23.73 -2.81
CA ARG A 21 8.75 -24.30 -1.99
C ARG A 21 9.32 -24.88 -0.69
N PHE A 22 10.36 -25.71 -0.77
CA PHE A 22 11.02 -26.26 0.41
C PHE A 22 11.60 -25.18 1.31
N LEU A 23 12.11 -24.09 0.73
CA LEU A 23 12.57 -22.94 1.49
C LEU A 23 11.45 -22.30 2.32
N ILE A 24 10.28 -22.00 1.72
CA ILE A 24 9.17 -21.39 2.46
C ILE A 24 8.56 -22.38 3.45
N ASP A 25 8.35 -23.65 3.05
CA ASP A 25 7.86 -24.69 3.96
C ASP A 25 8.80 -24.86 5.17
N SER A 26 10.12 -24.86 4.94
CA SER A 26 11.10 -24.89 6.02
C SER A 26 11.01 -23.64 6.89
N LEU A 27 10.94 -22.44 6.30
CA LEU A 27 10.86 -21.18 7.03
C LEU A 27 9.65 -21.11 7.97
N TYR A 28 8.47 -21.47 7.46
CA TYR A 28 7.20 -21.34 8.19
C TYR A 28 6.96 -22.47 9.17
N ASN A 29 7.38 -23.70 8.83
CA ASN A 29 7.15 -24.87 9.67
C ASN A 29 8.31 -25.18 10.63
N LYS A 30 9.43 -24.44 10.55
CA LYS A 30 10.65 -24.67 11.36
C LYS A 30 10.36 -24.89 12.85
N TYR A 31 9.31 -24.26 13.35
CA TYR A 31 8.98 -24.23 14.77
C TYR A 31 7.53 -24.60 15.07
N ALA A 32 6.81 -25.18 14.10
CA ALA A 32 5.44 -25.64 14.30
C ALA A 32 5.45 -27.09 14.81
N SER A 33 4.69 -27.40 15.87
CA SER A 33 4.46 -28.80 16.24
C SER A 33 3.57 -29.50 15.20
N LEU A 34 3.58 -30.84 15.17
CA LEU A 34 2.64 -31.59 14.32
C LEU A 34 1.19 -31.20 14.62
N GLU A 35 0.83 -31.06 15.90
CA GLU A 35 -0.49 -30.58 16.31
C GLU A 35 -0.79 -29.17 15.78
N GLU A 36 0.16 -28.23 15.83
CA GLU A 36 -0.03 -26.86 15.28
C GLU A 36 -0.14 -26.83 13.75
N LEU A 37 0.43 -27.82 13.06
CA LEU A 37 0.30 -27.98 11.60
C LEU A 37 -1.07 -28.56 11.20
N PHE A 38 -1.69 -29.36 12.07
CA PHE A 38 -2.99 -29.98 11.85
C PHE A 38 -4.15 -29.23 12.53
N ASP A 39 -3.85 -28.32 13.46
CA ASP A 39 -4.84 -27.52 14.16
C ASP A 39 -5.36 -26.36 13.29
N LEU A 40 -6.29 -26.71 12.40
CA LEU A 40 -7.12 -25.76 11.67
C LEU A 40 -8.08 -24.97 12.57
N LYS A 41 -8.14 -25.24 13.89
CA LYS A 41 -9.11 -24.63 14.82
C LYS A 41 -8.61 -23.38 15.54
N ASN A 42 -7.38 -22.91 15.30
CA ASN A 42 -7.02 -21.53 15.64
C ASN A 42 -7.71 -20.58 14.66
N ASP A 43 -9.00 -20.36 14.92
CA ASP A 43 -9.86 -19.45 14.20
C ASP A 43 -9.54 -18.00 14.60
N ASN A 44 -8.38 -17.52 14.14
CA ASN A 44 -8.09 -16.09 14.11
C ASN A 44 -8.98 -15.35 13.08
N GLY A 45 -10.01 -16.02 12.52
CA GLY A 45 -10.87 -15.53 11.47
C GLY A 45 -10.16 -15.40 10.13
N PHE A 46 -9.17 -16.26 9.85
CA PHE A 46 -8.52 -16.33 8.54
C PHE A 46 -9.51 -16.87 7.50
N LYS A 47 -9.62 -16.17 6.37
CA LYS A 47 -10.47 -16.57 5.25
C LYS A 47 -9.60 -16.96 4.07
N VAL A 48 -9.81 -18.17 3.55
CA VAL A 48 -9.17 -18.62 2.31
C VAL A 48 -9.69 -17.76 1.15
N ILE A 49 -8.80 -17.48 0.19
CA ILE A 49 -9.16 -16.74 -1.03
C ILE A 49 -10.20 -17.53 -1.82
N ASP A 50 -11.28 -16.85 -2.22
CA ASP A 50 -12.38 -17.45 -2.97
C ASP A 50 -11.89 -18.08 -4.29
N SER A 51 -12.35 -19.30 -4.56
CA SER A 51 -11.95 -20.08 -5.76
C SER A 51 -12.24 -19.34 -7.07
N SER A 52 -13.28 -18.51 -7.14
CA SER A 52 -13.60 -17.71 -8.34
C SER A 52 -12.57 -16.60 -8.59
N ILE A 53 -11.97 -16.04 -7.54
CA ILE A 53 -10.88 -15.05 -7.63
C ILE A 53 -9.62 -15.73 -8.14
N ILE A 54 -9.30 -16.91 -7.60
CA ILE A 54 -8.19 -17.74 -8.09
C ILE A 54 -8.38 -18.10 -9.56
N GLU A 55 -9.57 -18.55 -9.95
CA GLU A 55 -9.91 -18.90 -11.33
C GLU A 55 -9.73 -17.71 -12.28
N LYS A 56 -10.14 -16.49 -11.88
CA LYS A 56 -9.89 -15.27 -12.66
C LYS A 56 -8.40 -14.98 -12.83
N ALA A 57 -7.61 -15.12 -11.78
CA ALA A 57 -6.17 -14.93 -11.83
C ALA A 57 -5.49 -15.91 -12.78
N LEU A 58 -5.86 -17.20 -12.72
CA LEU A 58 -5.34 -18.23 -13.63
C LEU A 58 -5.69 -17.95 -15.07
N ASN A 59 -6.94 -17.56 -15.35
CA ASN A 59 -7.35 -17.17 -16.70
C ASN A 59 -6.57 -15.95 -17.20
N ASN A 60 -6.31 -14.95 -16.34
CA ASN A 60 -5.51 -13.79 -16.71
C ASN A 60 -4.08 -14.16 -17.11
N ILE A 61 -3.43 -15.05 -16.34
CA ILE A 61 -2.08 -15.54 -16.61
C ILE A 61 -2.07 -16.39 -17.90
N TYR A 62 -2.99 -17.36 -18.01
CA TYR A 62 -3.07 -18.29 -19.12
C TYR A 62 -3.34 -17.58 -20.45
N SER A 63 -4.30 -16.65 -20.47
CA SER A 63 -4.63 -15.85 -21.65
C SER A 63 -3.69 -14.68 -21.91
N LYS A 64 -2.56 -14.57 -21.17
CA LYS A 64 -1.56 -13.50 -21.30
C LYS A 64 -2.14 -12.08 -21.20
N LYS A 65 -3.20 -11.91 -20.41
CA LYS A 65 -3.82 -10.59 -20.15
C LYS A 65 -2.94 -9.70 -19.27
N ILE A 66 -1.95 -10.29 -18.60
CA ILE A 66 -0.95 -9.58 -17.81
C ILE A 66 0.46 -9.92 -18.28
N ASN A 67 1.37 -8.97 -18.16
CA ASN A 67 2.80 -9.21 -18.29
C ASN A 67 3.38 -9.59 -16.93
N ILE A 68 3.58 -10.89 -16.70
CA ILE A 68 4.04 -11.44 -15.41
C ILE A 68 5.38 -10.87 -14.90
N GLU A 69 6.23 -10.32 -15.77
CA GLU A 69 7.51 -9.73 -15.37
C GLU A 69 7.34 -8.28 -14.90
N LYS A 70 6.40 -7.55 -15.50
CA LYS A 70 6.27 -6.08 -15.40
C LYS A 70 5.06 -5.62 -14.61
N GLU A 71 4.08 -6.48 -14.39
CA GLU A 71 2.80 -6.19 -13.76
C GLU A 71 2.56 -7.15 -12.58
N ILE A 72 1.55 -6.85 -11.77
CA ILE A 72 1.11 -7.66 -10.64
C ILE A 72 -0.32 -8.17 -10.93
N GLU A 73 -0.57 -9.47 -10.71
CA GLU A 73 -1.90 -10.05 -10.85
C GLU A 73 -2.81 -9.48 -9.74
N LYS A 74 -3.76 -8.62 -10.15
CA LYS A 74 -4.52 -7.78 -9.22
C LYS A 74 -5.40 -8.57 -8.25
N ASN A 75 -5.97 -9.69 -8.68
CA ASN A 75 -6.90 -10.46 -7.86
C ASN A 75 -6.15 -11.14 -6.69
N LEU A 76 -5.00 -11.76 -6.97
CA LEU A 76 -4.13 -12.37 -5.98
C LEU A 76 -3.52 -11.32 -5.05
N PHE A 77 -3.08 -10.19 -5.60
CA PHE A 77 -2.52 -9.07 -4.83
C PHE A 77 -3.54 -8.50 -3.84
N GLN A 78 -4.71 -8.09 -4.33
CA GLN A 78 -5.76 -7.50 -3.50
C GLN A 78 -6.21 -8.46 -2.40
N SER A 79 -6.39 -9.74 -2.73
CA SER A 79 -6.82 -10.73 -1.73
C SER A 79 -5.77 -10.95 -0.64
N THR A 80 -4.49 -11.02 -1.02
CA THR A 80 -3.39 -11.14 -0.05
C THR A 80 -3.28 -9.89 0.81
N TRP A 81 -3.31 -8.71 0.19
CA TRP A 81 -3.19 -7.44 0.90
C TRP A 81 -4.36 -7.21 1.86
N GLN A 82 -5.59 -7.47 1.42
CA GLN A 82 -6.78 -7.41 2.26
C GLN A 82 -6.65 -8.36 3.46
N SER A 83 -6.22 -9.60 3.24
CA SER A 83 -6.01 -10.56 4.34
C SER A 83 -5.05 -10.02 5.40
N LEU A 84 -3.91 -9.46 4.99
CA LEU A 84 -2.94 -8.88 5.92
C LEU A 84 -3.44 -7.60 6.61
N ASN A 85 -4.21 -6.77 5.90
CA ASN A 85 -4.84 -5.58 6.48
C ASN A 85 -5.92 -5.96 7.50
N GLU A 86 -6.73 -6.99 7.24
CA GLU A 86 -7.71 -7.50 8.21
C GLU A 86 -7.04 -8.01 9.49
N ALA A 87 -5.90 -8.71 9.38
CA ALA A 87 -5.10 -9.11 10.53
C ALA A 87 -4.61 -7.90 11.35
N THR A 88 -4.13 -6.88 10.64
CA THR A 88 -3.63 -5.62 11.21
C THR A 88 -4.73 -4.84 11.92
N ASP A 89 -5.89 -4.68 11.27
CA ASP A 89 -7.05 -3.96 11.80
C ASP A 89 -7.60 -4.65 13.05
N LYS A 90 -7.74 -5.98 13.04
CA LYS A 90 -8.12 -6.75 14.24
C LYS A 90 -7.20 -6.46 15.42
N ALA A 91 -5.89 -6.44 15.18
CA ALA A 91 -4.91 -6.18 16.23
C ALA A 91 -5.02 -4.75 16.80
N PHE A 92 -5.20 -3.75 15.94
CA PHE A 92 -5.31 -2.34 16.36
C PHE A 92 -6.61 -2.02 17.08
N VAL A 93 -7.74 -2.58 16.61
CA VAL A 93 -9.02 -2.48 17.31
C VAL A 93 -8.92 -3.10 18.69
N GLN A 94 -8.32 -4.29 18.82
CA GLN A 94 -8.14 -4.95 20.11
C GLN A 94 -7.23 -4.17 21.06
N ALA A 95 -6.15 -3.57 20.55
CA ALA A 95 -5.25 -2.72 21.33
C ALA A 95 -5.85 -1.34 21.67
N LYS A 96 -7.04 -1.01 21.14
CA LYS A 96 -7.70 0.31 21.24
C LYS A 96 -6.81 1.45 20.73
N LEU A 97 -6.03 1.18 19.69
CA LEU A 97 -5.16 2.18 19.07
C LEU A 97 -6.03 3.11 18.20
N GLY A 98 -6.23 4.36 18.65
CA GLY A 98 -7.13 5.33 18.00
C GLY A 98 -6.46 6.26 16.99
N ASP A 99 -7.22 7.27 16.54
CA ASP A 99 -6.90 8.18 15.41
C ASP A 99 -5.53 8.86 15.46
N LYS A 100 -4.98 9.08 16.66
CA LYS A 100 -3.66 9.69 16.86
C LYS A 100 -2.52 8.89 16.22
N ASN A 101 -2.73 7.61 15.92
CA ASN A 101 -1.74 6.73 15.30
C ASN A 101 -2.03 6.42 13.82
N ASN A 102 -2.94 7.16 13.18
CA ASN A 102 -3.33 6.87 11.80
C ASN A 102 -2.15 6.81 10.83
N ASP A 103 -1.17 7.72 10.95
CA ASP A 103 0.02 7.68 10.07
C ASP A 103 0.84 6.38 10.26
N PHE A 104 0.94 5.87 11.49
CA PHE A 104 1.64 4.61 11.77
C PHE A 104 0.86 3.41 11.22
N ILE A 105 -0.47 3.40 11.38
CA ILE A 105 -1.37 2.38 10.84
C ILE A 105 -1.25 2.33 9.31
N GLU A 106 -1.28 3.49 8.66
CA GLU A 106 -1.13 3.61 7.21
C GLU A 106 0.24 3.15 6.72
N GLN A 107 1.32 3.43 7.47
CA GLN A 107 2.64 2.89 7.15
C GLN A 107 2.67 1.37 7.20
N ILE A 108 2.02 0.75 8.20
CA ILE A 108 1.91 -0.71 8.29
C ILE A 108 1.10 -1.26 7.12
N LYS A 109 -0.05 -0.67 6.79
CA LYS A 109 -0.88 -1.10 5.65
C LYS A 109 -0.16 -0.97 4.31
N TYR A 110 0.61 0.11 4.13
CA TYR A 110 1.48 0.27 2.96
C TYR A 110 2.55 -0.83 2.89
N ASN A 111 3.23 -1.12 4.00
CA ASN A 111 4.25 -2.17 4.03
C ASN A 111 3.64 -3.59 3.83
N ASN A 112 2.41 -3.83 4.28
CA ASN A 112 1.65 -5.04 3.93
C ASN A 112 1.40 -5.12 2.42
N ALA A 113 1.09 -3.99 1.75
CA ALA A 113 0.95 -3.94 0.29
C ALA A 113 2.26 -4.30 -0.42
N VAL A 114 3.40 -3.81 0.09
CA VAL A 114 4.74 -4.16 -0.42
C VAL A 114 4.96 -5.67 -0.35
N PHE A 115 4.75 -6.27 0.83
CA PHE A 115 4.91 -7.71 1.01
C PHE A 115 3.97 -8.50 0.10
N ALA A 116 2.69 -8.14 0.06
CA ALA A 116 1.68 -8.79 -0.77
C ALA A 116 2.05 -8.74 -2.26
N ALA A 117 2.51 -7.59 -2.76
CA ALA A 117 2.89 -7.42 -4.16
C ALA A 117 4.12 -8.28 -4.52
N PHE A 118 5.14 -8.37 -3.65
CA PHE A 118 6.27 -9.27 -3.87
C PHE A 118 5.86 -10.74 -3.84
N LYS A 119 4.99 -11.13 -2.90
CA LYS A 119 4.42 -12.48 -2.85
C LYS A 119 3.67 -12.82 -4.14
N THR A 120 2.79 -11.92 -4.60
CA THR A 120 2.02 -12.11 -5.83
C THR A 120 2.90 -12.18 -7.07
N HIS A 121 3.91 -11.30 -7.19
CA HIS A 121 4.86 -11.35 -8.31
C HIS A 121 5.60 -12.69 -8.35
N ARG A 122 6.03 -13.19 -7.19
CA ARG A 122 6.62 -14.52 -7.11
C ARG A 122 5.63 -15.59 -7.55
N GLN A 123 4.44 -15.63 -6.95
CA GLN A 123 3.42 -16.63 -7.20
C GLN A 123 3.00 -16.69 -8.67
N GLN A 124 2.71 -15.55 -9.30
CA GLN A 124 2.27 -15.50 -10.70
C GLN A 124 3.35 -16.02 -11.66
N ASN A 125 4.64 -15.80 -11.34
CA ASN A 125 5.75 -16.31 -12.14
C ASN A 125 5.98 -17.81 -11.92
N ASP A 126 5.80 -18.32 -10.69
CA ASP A 126 5.83 -19.76 -10.42
C ASP A 126 4.69 -20.50 -11.14
N ILE A 127 3.51 -19.89 -11.20
CA ILE A 127 2.37 -20.38 -11.99
C ILE A 127 2.70 -20.34 -13.49
N ALA A 128 3.17 -19.20 -14.00
CA ALA A 128 3.42 -19.02 -15.43
C ALA A 128 4.51 -19.96 -15.99
N LYS A 129 5.46 -20.39 -15.17
CA LYS A 129 6.44 -21.43 -15.53
C LYS A 129 5.81 -22.76 -15.92
N ARG A 130 4.54 -23.01 -15.58
CA ARG A 130 3.81 -24.24 -15.92
C ARG A 130 2.97 -24.13 -17.19
N LEU A 131 2.96 -22.98 -17.87
CA LEU A 131 2.14 -22.75 -19.07
C LEU A 131 2.54 -23.62 -20.26
N LEU A 132 3.84 -23.82 -20.45
CA LEU A 132 4.38 -24.52 -21.62
C LEU A 132 4.71 -25.98 -21.29
N ASP A 133 4.53 -26.86 -22.26
CA ASP A 133 5.04 -28.23 -22.24
C ASP A 133 6.55 -28.27 -22.55
N GLU A 134 7.11 -29.48 -22.59
CA GLU A 134 8.54 -29.71 -22.85
C GLU A 134 8.98 -29.28 -24.26
N HIS A 135 8.03 -29.18 -25.19
CA HIS A 135 8.26 -28.75 -26.57
C HIS A 135 8.05 -27.23 -26.75
N GLY A 136 7.64 -26.52 -25.70
CA GLY A 136 7.36 -25.08 -25.72
C GLY A 136 5.96 -24.71 -26.21
N ASN A 137 5.05 -25.67 -26.35
CA ASN A 137 3.66 -25.42 -26.73
C ASN A 137 2.83 -25.07 -25.49
N LEU A 138 1.80 -24.24 -25.68
CA LEU A 138 0.85 -23.92 -24.61
C LEU A 138 0.03 -25.17 -24.26
N LYS A 139 0.07 -25.59 -22.99
CA LYS A 139 -0.73 -26.72 -22.50
C LYS A 139 -2.22 -26.40 -22.55
N PRO A 140 -3.12 -27.38 -22.74
CA PRO A 140 -4.55 -27.19 -22.54
C PRO A 140 -4.85 -26.66 -21.13
N TYR A 141 -5.83 -25.73 -21.02
CA TYR A 141 -6.13 -25.05 -19.76
C TYR A 141 -6.37 -26.00 -18.57
N LYS A 142 -7.11 -27.11 -18.80
CA LYS A 142 -7.38 -28.11 -17.76
C LYS A 142 -6.09 -28.74 -17.21
N GLN A 143 -5.14 -29.08 -18.09
CA GLN A 143 -3.85 -29.63 -17.67
C GLN A 143 -3.03 -28.58 -16.93
N PHE A 144 -2.94 -27.36 -17.46
CA PHE A 144 -2.27 -26.25 -16.79
C PHE A 144 -2.82 -26.02 -15.37
N LYS A 145 -4.15 -25.97 -15.22
CA LYS A 145 -4.82 -25.79 -13.93
C LYS A 145 -4.46 -26.89 -12.93
N ASN A 146 -4.47 -28.15 -13.36
CA ASN A 146 -4.06 -29.27 -12.51
C ASN A 146 -2.57 -29.16 -12.10
N ASP A 147 -1.68 -28.79 -13.03
CA ASP A 147 -0.25 -28.67 -12.77
C ASP A 147 0.10 -27.59 -11.71
N VAL A 148 -0.77 -26.59 -11.54
CA VAL A 148 -0.54 -25.46 -10.62
C VAL A 148 -1.35 -25.53 -9.33
N GLU A 149 -2.27 -26.49 -9.18
CA GLU A 149 -3.18 -26.60 -8.03
C GLU A 149 -2.42 -26.58 -6.69
N ASN A 150 -1.38 -27.39 -6.58
CA ASN A 150 -0.54 -27.50 -5.39
C ASN A 150 0.28 -26.22 -5.13
N ILE A 151 0.69 -25.49 -6.19
CA ILE A 151 1.38 -24.20 -6.04
C ILE A 151 0.41 -23.18 -5.42
N ILE A 152 -0.79 -23.07 -5.98
CA ILE A 152 -1.82 -22.14 -5.54
C ILE A 152 -2.25 -22.45 -4.10
N GLY A 153 -2.52 -23.71 -3.78
CA GLY A 153 -2.93 -24.13 -2.43
C GLY A 153 -1.88 -23.79 -1.37
N LYS A 154 -0.58 -23.92 -1.71
CA LYS A 154 0.50 -23.48 -0.83
C LYS A 154 0.47 -21.97 -0.59
N TYR A 155 0.49 -21.16 -1.66
CA TYR A 155 0.51 -19.70 -1.54
C TYR A 155 -0.72 -19.12 -0.85
N ASN A 156 -1.91 -19.56 -1.24
CA ASN A 156 -3.18 -18.90 -0.92
C ASN A 156 -3.92 -19.50 0.30
N SER A 157 -3.46 -20.64 0.79
CA SER A 157 -4.03 -21.28 1.99
C SER A 157 -2.97 -21.43 3.07
N GLN A 158 -2.02 -22.37 2.94
CA GLN A 158 -1.10 -22.71 4.03
C GLN A 158 -0.15 -21.55 4.39
N TRP A 159 0.52 -20.98 3.39
CA TRP A 159 1.49 -19.91 3.58
C TRP A 159 0.79 -18.62 3.99
N LEU A 160 -0.33 -18.28 3.33
CA LEU A 160 -1.12 -17.11 3.69
C LEU A 160 -1.68 -17.19 5.12
N LYS A 161 -2.10 -18.36 5.61
CA LYS A 161 -2.54 -18.55 7.00
C LYS A 161 -1.40 -18.24 7.99
N THR A 162 -0.21 -18.77 7.74
CA THR A 162 0.96 -18.51 8.60
C THR A 162 1.34 -17.03 8.62
N GLU A 163 1.30 -16.39 7.45
CA GLU A 163 1.55 -14.95 7.32
C GLU A 163 0.47 -14.14 8.04
N TYR A 164 -0.81 -14.51 7.90
CA TYR A 164 -1.94 -13.86 8.58
C TYR A 164 -1.81 -13.91 10.09
N ASP A 165 -1.54 -15.09 10.66
CA ASP A 165 -1.36 -15.26 12.10
C ASP A 165 -0.15 -14.46 12.61
N THR A 166 0.94 -14.47 11.84
CA THR A 166 2.13 -13.68 12.14
C THR A 166 1.84 -12.18 12.10
N ALA A 167 1.03 -11.72 11.14
CA ALA A 167 0.60 -10.33 11.04
C ALA A 167 -0.24 -9.90 12.25
N ILE A 168 -1.18 -10.74 12.72
CA ILE A 168 -1.94 -10.46 13.95
C ILE A 168 -1.00 -10.29 15.13
N ILE A 169 -0.09 -11.26 15.35
CA ILE A 169 0.83 -11.24 16.49
C ILE A 169 1.68 -9.97 16.45
N ARG A 170 2.34 -9.70 15.33
CA ARG A 170 3.29 -8.59 15.21
C ARG A 170 2.58 -7.23 15.22
N ALA A 171 1.41 -7.10 14.60
CA ALA A 171 0.61 -5.87 14.67
C ALA A 171 0.15 -5.60 16.10
N ARG A 172 -0.28 -6.62 16.85
CA ARG A 172 -0.69 -6.47 18.25
C ARG A 172 0.48 -6.02 19.12
N GLN A 173 1.65 -6.63 18.95
CA GLN A 173 2.84 -6.24 19.71
C GLN A 173 3.30 -4.81 19.39
N ALA A 174 3.17 -4.37 18.14
CA ALA A 174 3.48 -3.01 17.72
C ALA A 174 2.48 -1.99 18.29
N ALA A 175 1.19 -2.32 18.29
CA ALA A 175 0.14 -1.48 18.86
C ALA A 175 0.28 -1.31 20.38
N ASN A 176 0.55 -2.42 21.07
CA ASN A 176 0.82 -2.39 22.50
C ASN A 176 2.06 -1.54 22.81
N PHE A 177 3.14 -1.66 22.02
CA PHE A 177 4.32 -0.82 22.17
C PHE A 177 3.98 0.68 22.04
N LYS A 178 3.18 1.06 21.03
CA LYS A 178 2.72 2.46 20.86
C LYS A 178 1.93 2.98 22.06
N LYS A 179 1.16 2.10 22.71
CA LYS A 179 0.47 2.43 23.95
C LYS A 179 1.45 2.59 25.12
N TYR A 180 2.39 1.66 25.27
CA TYR A 180 3.42 1.75 26.31
C TYR A 180 4.25 3.03 26.17
N GLU A 181 4.54 3.47 24.94
CA GLU A 181 5.22 4.76 24.70
C GLU A 181 4.42 5.97 25.22
N GLN A 182 3.08 5.91 25.22
CA GLN A 182 2.22 6.98 25.73
C GLN A 182 2.24 7.04 27.26
N ASP A 183 2.41 5.90 27.92
CA ASP A 183 2.41 5.75 29.37
C ASP A 183 3.85 5.64 29.94
N LYS A 184 4.87 6.01 29.15
CA LYS A 184 6.31 5.82 29.48
C LYS A 184 6.74 6.58 30.74
N ASP A 185 6.09 7.70 31.04
CA ASP A 185 6.32 8.49 32.25
C ASP A 185 5.95 7.73 33.54
N LEU A 186 4.93 6.88 33.45
CA LEU A 186 4.50 6.00 34.55
C LEU A 186 5.25 4.67 34.55
N PHE A 187 5.46 4.09 33.37
CA PHE A 187 6.05 2.75 33.19
C PHE A 187 7.20 2.81 32.16
N PRO A 188 8.40 3.26 32.58
CA PRO A 188 9.50 3.55 31.64
C PRO A 188 10.16 2.30 31.04
N ASN A 189 9.89 1.12 31.59
CA ASN A 189 10.55 -0.13 31.23
C ASN A 189 9.57 -1.13 30.59
N LEU A 190 10.12 -2.07 29.84
CA LEU A 190 9.41 -3.24 29.32
C LEU A 190 9.93 -4.50 29.98
N LYS A 191 9.01 -5.42 30.29
CA LYS A 191 9.30 -6.75 30.82
C LYS A 191 8.92 -7.83 29.82
N TRP A 192 9.83 -8.75 29.54
CA TRP A 192 9.56 -9.91 28.71
C TRP A 192 8.78 -10.97 29.50
N LEU A 193 7.65 -11.41 28.97
CA LEU A 193 6.78 -12.38 29.65
C LEU A 193 7.02 -13.82 29.16
N PRO A 194 6.80 -14.83 30.02
CA PRO A 194 6.82 -16.23 29.61
C PRO A 194 5.89 -16.50 28.42
N SER A 195 6.31 -17.41 27.54
CA SER A 195 5.46 -17.87 26.42
C SER A 195 4.23 -18.60 26.93
N THR A 196 3.09 -18.41 26.28
CA THR A 196 1.88 -19.23 26.51
C THR A 196 1.88 -20.54 25.73
N SER A 197 2.95 -20.83 24.98
CA SER A 197 3.11 -22.10 24.27
C SER A 197 3.27 -23.26 25.25
N PRO A 198 2.60 -24.41 25.03
CA PRO A 198 2.86 -25.62 25.82
C PRO A 198 4.30 -26.14 25.64
N ASN A 199 4.92 -25.83 24.49
CA ASN A 199 6.32 -26.11 24.20
C ASN A 199 7.07 -24.78 24.00
N PRO A 200 7.58 -24.15 25.07
CA PRO A 200 8.38 -22.93 24.96
C PRO A 200 9.70 -23.17 24.22
N ARG A 201 10.17 -22.18 23.47
CA ARG A 201 11.46 -22.28 22.78
C ARG A 201 12.59 -22.09 23.79
N GLU A 202 13.52 -23.03 23.85
CA GLU A 202 14.67 -22.95 24.78
C GLU A 202 15.45 -21.64 24.64
N ALA A 203 15.67 -21.17 23.41
CA ALA A 203 16.34 -19.88 23.17
C ALA A 203 15.56 -18.66 23.73
N HIS A 204 14.26 -18.78 24.00
CA HIS A 204 13.47 -17.68 24.55
C HIS A 204 13.40 -17.71 26.08
N VAL A 205 13.53 -18.89 26.71
CA VAL A 205 13.40 -19.06 28.17
C VAL A 205 14.34 -18.15 28.96
N PRO A 206 15.63 -17.98 28.59
CA PRO A 206 16.51 -17.06 29.30
C PRO A 206 16.04 -15.62 29.30
N LEU A 207 15.24 -15.20 28.31
CA LEU A 207 14.72 -13.83 28.20
C LEU A 207 13.55 -13.59 29.16
N TYR A 208 12.96 -14.61 29.77
CA TYR A 208 11.77 -14.40 30.62
C TYR A 208 12.11 -13.58 31.85
N GLY A 209 11.30 -12.55 32.10
CA GLY A 209 11.47 -11.66 33.23
C GLY A 209 12.55 -10.59 33.06
N ILE A 210 13.30 -10.55 31.94
CA ILE A 210 14.20 -9.41 31.71
C ILE A 210 13.38 -8.12 31.65
N VAL A 211 13.90 -7.09 32.29
CA VAL A 211 13.35 -5.75 32.36
C VAL A 211 14.37 -4.81 31.74
N LEU A 212 13.99 -4.03 30.72
CA LEU A 212 14.88 -3.05 30.10
C LEU A 212 14.13 -1.75 29.84
N PRO A 213 14.83 -0.60 29.83
CA PRO A 213 14.25 0.66 29.36
C PRO A 213 13.59 0.49 27.99
N MET A 214 12.46 1.17 27.79
CA MET A 214 11.69 1.04 26.55
C MET A 214 12.46 1.50 25.30
N ASP A 215 13.41 2.42 25.45
CA ASP A 215 14.29 2.93 24.41
C ASP A 215 15.60 2.12 24.25
N ASP A 216 15.77 1.03 25.02
CA ASP A 216 16.92 0.16 24.89
C ASP A 216 17.02 -0.43 23.46
N PRO A 217 18.19 -0.35 22.79
CA PRO A 217 18.39 -0.93 21.46
C PRO A 217 18.06 -2.42 21.35
N PHE A 218 18.07 -3.17 22.46
CA PHE A 218 17.65 -4.56 22.54
C PHE A 218 16.31 -4.79 21.84
N TRP A 219 15.31 -3.95 22.13
CA TRP A 219 13.94 -4.09 21.62
C TRP A 219 13.81 -3.89 20.11
N LYS A 220 14.83 -3.35 19.43
CA LYS A 220 14.82 -3.19 17.97
C LYS A 220 14.92 -4.53 17.26
N ASN A 221 15.71 -5.48 17.79
CA ASN A 221 15.98 -6.76 17.16
C ASN A 221 15.62 -7.98 18.03
N HIS A 222 15.41 -7.79 19.33
CA HIS A 222 14.94 -8.81 20.26
C HIS A 222 13.55 -8.43 20.74
N TYR A 223 12.52 -8.98 20.09
CA TYR A 223 11.15 -8.64 20.41
C TYR A 223 10.22 -9.84 20.15
N PRO A 224 9.20 -10.06 20.99
CA PRO A 224 8.23 -11.11 20.72
C PRO A 224 7.59 -10.95 19.33
N GLY A 225 7.54 -12.05 18.59
CA GLY A 225 7.06 -12.06 17.20
C GLY A 225 8.15 -11.93 16.13
N ASN A 226 9.44 -11.72 16.45
CA ASN A 226 10.52 -11.75 15.43
C ASN A 226 10.89 -13.17 14.95
N VAL A 227 10.17 -14.20 15.39
CA VAL A 227 10.27 -15.57 14.89
C VAL A 227 8.87 -16.12 14.66
N TRP A 228 8.69 -16.91 13.60
CA TRP A 228 7.39 -17.46 13.19
C TRP A 228 6.69 -18.16 14.35
N ASN A 229 5.37 -17.99 14.49
CA ASN A 229 4.55 -18.60 15.55
C ASN A 229 5.03 -18.33 17.01
N CYS A 230 5.68 -17.19 17.27
CA CYS A 230 6.06 -16.82 18.64
C CYS A 230 4.84 -16.48 19.50
N LYS A 231 4.73 -17.12 20.67
CA LYS A 231 3.67 -16.87 21.67
C LYS A 231 4.16 -16.09 22.91
N CYS A 232 5.34 -15.48 22.84
CA CYS A 232 5.83 -14.56 23.87
C CYS A 232 5.12 -13.20 23.78
N SER A 233 5.23 -12.40 24.83
CA SER A 233 4.75 -11.01 24.87
C SER A 233 5.64 -10.14 25.75
N VAL A 234 5.44 -8.83 25.68
CA VAL A 234 5.99 -7.86 26.65
C VAL A 234 4.89 -7.06 27.31
N THR A 235 5.17 -6.55 28.51
CA THR A 235 4.32 -5.57 29.22
C THR A 235 5.16 -4.38 29.65
N SER A 236 4.57 -3.19 29.73
CA SER A 236 5.20 -2.06 30.43
C SER A 236 5.23 -2.29 31.94
N THR A 237 6.23 -1.74 32.60
CA THR A 237 6.45 -1.85 34.05
C THR A 237 7.30 -0.71 34.59
N ASP A 238 7.22 -0.46 35.90
CA ASP A 238 8.09 0.43 36.69
C ASP A 238 9.19 -0.34 37.43
N GLU A 239 9.23 -1.68 37.29
CA GLU A 239 10.31 -2.53 37.82
C GLU A 239 11.68 -2.03 37.36
N LYS A 240 12.70 -2.17 38.22
CA LYS A 240 14.07 -1.75 37.90
C LYS A 240 14.64 -2.59 36.74
N PRO A 241 15.41 -1.99 35.82
CA PRO A 241 16.09 -2.73 34.75
C PRO A 241 16.98 -3.86 35.27
N THR A 242 17.03 -4.94 34.49
CA THR A 242 17.94 -6.07 34.72
C THR A 242 19.38 -5.63 34.48
N ASN A 243 20.26 -5.84 35.48
CA ASN A 243 21.65 -5.40 35.43
C ASN A 243 22.53 -6.17 34.43
N THR A 244 22.18 -7.41 34.10
CA THR A 244 22.98 -8.27 33.22
C THR A 244 22.08 -9.06 32.29
N LEU A 245 22.32 -8.91 30.98
CA LEU A 245 21.56 -9.66 29.98
C LEU A 245 21.98 -11.13 29.94
N PRO A 246 21.02 -12.06 29.88
CA PRO A 246 21.30 -13.48 29.73
C PRO A 246 21.87 -13.77 28.34
N LYS A 247 22.80 -14.72 28.26
CA LYS A 247 23.24 -15.24 26.96
C LYS A 247 22.16 -16.14 26.38
N THR A 248 21.79 -15.90 25.13
CA THR A 248 20.83 -16.73 24.40
C THR A 248 21.23 -16.85 22.94
N GLN A 249 20.79 -17.93 22.29
CA GLN A 249 20.88 -18.15 20.84
C GLN A 249 19.68 -17.55 20.09
N TYR A 250 18.87 -16.71 20.74
CA TYR A 250 17.78 -16.01 20.08
C TYR A 250 18.29 -15.21 18.88
N ALA A 251 17.63 -15.39 17.74
CA ALA A 251 17.80 -14.55 16.57
C ALA A 251 16.46 -14.43 15.84
N PRO A 252 16.17 -13.25 15.23
CA PRO A 252 15.03 -13.12 14.33
C PRO A 252 15.06 -14.16 13.20
N ALA A 253 13.89 -14.66 12.82
CA ALA A 253 13.74 -15.47 11.62
C ALA A 253 13.85 -14.60 10.36
N GLU A 254 14.30 -15.21 9.26
CA GLU A 254 14.38 -14.53 7.97
C GLU A 254 13.00 -13.97 7.57
N GLY A 255 12.93 -12.66 7.31
CA GLY A 255 11.71 -11.95 6.98
C GLY A 255 10.94 -11.39 8.19
N LEU A 256 11.42 -11.59 9.42
CA LEU A 256 10.81 -11.06 10.66
C LEU A 256 11.79 -10.21 11.49
N GLU A 257 12.90 -9.79 10.88
CA GLU A 257 13.87 -8.87 11.46
C GLU A 257 13.24 -7.50 11.75
N GLY A 258 13.68 -6.88 12.85
CA GLY A 258 13.19 -5.57 13.27
C GLY A 258 11.85 -5.63 14.01
N ASN A 259 11.69 -4.78 15.01
CA ASN A 259 10.42 -4.60 15.72
C ASN A 259 9.49 -3.65 14.92
N PRO A 260 8.26 -4.08 14.56
CA PRO A 260 7.34 -3.27 13.77
C PRO A 260 6.92 -1.95 14.43
N ALA A 261 7.05 -1.82 15.76
CA ALA A 261 6.80 -0.55 16.45
C ALA A 261 7.73 0.58 15.98
N PHE A 262 8.94 0.23 15.51
CA PHE A 262 9.92 1.16 14.97
C PHE A 262 9.93 1.18 13.44
N THR A 263 9.77 0.02 12.81
CA THR A 263 9.94 -0.10 11.35
C THR A 263 8.64 0.07 10.57
N ALA A 264 7.49 -0.02 11.24
CA ALA A 264 6.17 -0.17 10.63
C ALA A 264 6.09 -1.34 9.63
N LYS A 265 6.97 -2.34 9.75
CA LYS A 265 7.03 -3.52 8.86
C LYS A 265 6.70 -4.78 9.63
N ILE A 266 5.56 -5.40 9.30
CA ILE A 266 5.22 -6.75 9.78
C ILE A 266 6.22 -7.76 9.22
N PHE A 267 6.53 -7.67 7.93
CA PHE A 267 7.53 -8.51 7.28
C PHE A 267 8.69 -7.63 6.80
N SER A 268 9.92 -8.07 7.07
CA SER A 268 11.13 -7.36 6.69
C SER A 268 11.45 -7.58 5.21
N ASP A 269 12.32 -6.72 4.66
CA ASP A 269 12.82 -6.84 3.29
C ASP A 269 13.72 -8.08 3.10
N ALA A 270 14.06 -8.78 4.19
CA ALA A 270 14.84 -9.99 4.14
C ALA A 270 14.01 -11.24 3.80
N HIS A 271 12.67 -11.13 3.75
CA HIS A 271 11.81 -12.26 3.43
C HIS A 271 12.14 -12.87 2.04
N PRO A 272 12.06 -14.20 1.84
CA PRO A 272 12.44 -14.82 0.58
C PRO A 272 11.66 -14.34 -0.66
N TYR A 273 10.42 -13.87 -0.50
CA TYR A 273 9.67 -13.23 -1.60
C TYR A 273 10.38 -11.99 -2.16
N ILE A 274 11.11 -11.26 -1.31
CA ILE A 274 11.83 -10.04 -1.67
C ILE A 274 13.27 -10.36 -2.04
N LYS A 275 14.00 -11.09 -1.18
CA LYS A 275 15.42 -11.43 -1.43
C LYS A 275 15.63 -12.26 -2.69
N LYS A 276 14.75 -13.24 -2.94
CA LYS A 276 14.90 -14.18 -4.06
C LYS A 276 14.04 -13.82 -5.27
N GLN A 277 13.46 -12.62 -5.32
CA GLN A 277 12.51 -12.16 -6.34
C GLN A 277 12.89 -12.51 -7.80
N TYR A 278 11.89 -12.65 -8.67
CA TYR A 278 12.13 -12.73 -10.11
C TYR A 278 12.61 -11.39 -10.68
N PRO A 279 13.31 -11.38 -11.84
CA PRO A 279 13.62 -10.15 -12.55
C PRO A 279 12.34 -9.32 -12.82
N GLY A 280 12.46 -8.00 -12.73
CA GLY A 280 11.32 -7.08 -12.93
C GLY A 280 10.43 -6.85 -11.71
N ALA A 281 10.49 -7.72 -10.69
CA ALA A 281 9.65 -7.65 -9.49
C ALA A 281 9.66 -6.27 -8.80
N LYS A 282 10.84 -5.72 -8.46
CA LYS A 282 10.95 -4.35 -7.89
C LYS A 282 10.16 -3.31 -8.67
N LYS A 283 10.24 -3.32 -10.01
CA LYS A 283 9.54 -2.36 -10.87
C LYS A 283 8.04 -2.65 -10.94
N ALA A 284 7.66 -3.92 -11.03
CA ALA A 284 6.25 -4.34 -11.04
C ALA A 284 5.55 -3.94 -9.73
N VAL A 285 6.17 -4.28 -8.58
CA VAL A 285 5.70 -3.89 -7.24
C VAL A 285 5.59 -2.38 -7.14
N HIS A 286 6.67 -1.66 -7.46
CA HIS A 286 6.68 -0.19 -7.43
C HIS A 286 5.59 0.45 -8.30
N ASN A 287 5.09 -0.20 -9.35
CA ASN A 287 4.01 0.35 -10.18
C ASN A 287 2.61 0.02 -9.64
N GLU A 288 2.47 -1.08 -8.89
CA GLU A 288 1.16 -1.51 -8.36
C GLU A 288 0.84 -0.88 -7.00
N LEU A 289 1.85 -0.50 -6.21
CA LEU A 289 1.65 0.00 -4.84
C LEU A 289 0.68 1.19 -4.77
N PRO A 290 -0.20 1.19 -3.77
CA PRO A 290 -1.24 2.20 -3.62
C PRO A 290 -0.71 3.53 -3.11
N GLY A 291 -1.47 4.60 -3.35
CA GLY A 291 -1.19 5.96 -2.91
C GLY A 291 0.09 6.54 -3.50
N LYS A 292 0.59 5.94 -4.58
CA LYS A 292 1.93 6.21 -5.05
C LYS A 292 2.00 7.39 -6.00
N PHE A 293 2.82 8.36 -5.63
CA PHE A 293 3.19 9.49 -6.47
C PHE A 293 4.66 9.38 -6.88
N ASP A 294 4.93 9.44 -8.17
CA ASP A 294 6.29 9.57 -8.71
C ASP A 294 6.65 11.06 -8.78
N VAL A 295 7.81 11.42 -8.24
CA VAL A 295 8.34 12.78 -8.38
C VAL A 295 8.71 13.02 -9.84
N ALA A 296 7.95 13.89 -10.51
CA ALA A 296 8.20 14.26 -11.90
C ALA A 296 9.21 15.41 -12.00
N LYS A 297 9.21 16.34 -11.04
CA LYS A 297 10.13 17.49 -11.00
C LYS A 297 10.26 18.10 -9.61
N LYS A 298 11.45 18.59 -9.25
CA LYS A 298 11.72 19.40 -8.06
C LYS A 298 12.37 20.73 -8.45
N TYR A 299 12.11 21.76 -7.65
CA TYR A 299 12.65 23.11 -7.80
C TYR A 299 13.43 23.51 -6.53
N ASN A 300 14.45 24.36 -6.71
CA ASN A 300 15.32 24.80 -5.60
C ASN A 300 14.56 25.60 -4.52
N ASN A 301 13.42 26.20 -4.87
CA ASN A 301 12.57 26.92 -3.93
C ASN A 301 11.58 26.01 -3.16
N GLY A 302 11.82 24.70 -3.15
CA GLY A 302 10.99 23.71 -2.44
C GLY A 302 9.74 23.25 -3.19
N GLY A 303 9.40 23.89 -4.32
CA GLY A 303 8.28 23.46 -5.15
C GLY A 303 8.56 22.14 -5.86
N GLN A 304 7.52 21.32 -6.03
CA GLN A 304 7.66 20.02 -6.68
C GLN A 304 6.37 19.58 -7.37
N ILE A 305 6.53 18.71 -8.37
CA ILE A 305 5.44 18.05 -9.08
C ILE A 305 5.58 16.55 -8.80
N GLU A 306 4.52 15.98 -8.25
CA GLU A 306 4.38 14.54 -8.12
C GLU A 306 3.16 14.07 -8.92
N ILE A 307 3.25 12.91 -9.55
CA ILE A 307 2.19 12.39 -10.41
C ILE A 307 1.82 11.01 -9.91
N HIS A 308 0.54 10.81 -9.64
CA HIS A 308 0.09 9.49 -9.23
C HIS A 308 0.35 8.45 -10.33
N SER A 309 0.83 7.26 -9.97
CA SER A 309 1.23 6.21 -10.93
C SER A 309 0.10 5.82 -11.90
N LYS A 310 -1.15 5.89 -11.43
CA LYS A 310 -2.39 5.59 -12.17
C LYS A 310 -2.96 6.74 -13.01
N VAL A 311 -2.27 7.89 -13.11
CA VAL A 311 -2.69 8.99 -14.00
C VAL A 311 -2.54 8.58 -15.47
N ASN A 312 -3.62 8.70 -16.25
CA ASN A 312 -3.55 8.48 -17.69
C ASN A 312 -2.95 9.70 -18.39
N LYS A 313 -1.67 9.61 -18.75
CA LYS A 313 -0.93 10.68 -19.45
C LYS A 313 -1.43 10.95 -20.89
N LYS A 314 -2.35 10.12 -21.40
CA LYS A 314 -2.99 10.30 -22.71
C LYS A 314 -4.31 11.07 -22.65
N ASP A 315 -4.83 11.37 -21.45
CA ASP A 315 -6.05 12.17 -21.33
C ASP A 315 -5.83 13.57 -21.93
N SER A 316 -6.90 14.14 -22.49
CA SER A 316 -6.84 15.41 -23.22
C SER A 316 -6.44 16.60 -22.35
N ASP A 317 -6.74 16.53 -21.05
CA ASP A 317 -6.46 17.54 -20.02
C ASP A 317 -5.03 17.45 -19.45
N TYR A 318 -4.35 16.30 -19.58
CA TYR A 318 -3.06 16.03 -18.93
C TYR A 318 -1.99 17.08 -19.25
N LYS A 319 -1.93 17.56 -20.50
CA LYS A 319 -0.96 18.60 -20.90
C LYS A 319 -1.20 19.92 -20.16
N ASP A 320 -2.45 20.30 -19.98
CA ASP A 320 -2.82 21.52 -19.25
C ASP A 320 -2.53 21.33 -17.76
N LEU A 321 -2.94 20.20 -17.17
CA LEU A 321 -2.67 19.86 -15.77
C LEU A 321 -1.17 19.87 -15.46
N TYR A 322 -0.34 19.30 -16.33
CA TYR A 322 1.12 19.33 -16.16
C TYR A 322 1.67 20.76 -16.27
N THR A 323 1.16 21.55 -17.21
CA THR A 323 1.57 22.95 -17.39
C THR A 323 1.22 23.79 -16.16
N ILE A 324 -0.02 23.68 -15.68
CA ILE A 324 -0.51 24.29 -14.45
C ILE A 324 0.39 23.90 -13.27
N SER A 325 0.59 22.60 -13.07
CA SER A 325 1.42 22.06 -11.99
C SER A 325 2.84 22.62 -12.04
N ASN A 326 3.41 22.73 -13.23
CA ASN A 326 4.74 23.27 -13.45
C ASN A 326 4.85 24.76 -13.11
N VAL A 327 3.85 25.58 -13.45
CA VAL A 327 3.83 27.01 -13.08
C VAL A 327 3.68 27.17 -11.57
N LEU A 328 2.82 26.38 -10.93
CA LEU A 328 2.62 26.44 -9.49
C LEU A 328 3.82 25.95 -8.70
N ALA A 329 4.45 24.85 -9.14
CA ALA A 329 5.67 24.34 -8.53
C ALA A 329 6.83 25.34 -8.67
N LYS A 330 6.95 26.05 -9.80
CA LYS A 330 7.93 27.16 -9.93
C LYS A 330 7.71 28.28 -8.91
N LYS A 331 6.50 28.44 -8.38
CA LYS A 331 6.18 29.40 -7.30
C LYS A 331 6.38 28.82 -5.89
N GLY A 332 7.02 27.64 -5.77
CA GLY A 332 7.33 27.00 -4.47
C GLY A 332 6.25 26.03 -3.97
N ASN A 333 5.17 25.80 -4.73
CA ASN A 333 4.10 24.90 -4.29
C ASN A 333 4.46 23.43 -4.49
N LYS A 334 3.96 22.56 -3.61
CA LYS A 334 3.95 21.11 -3.82
C LYS A 334 2.65 20.75 -4.52
N VAL A 335 2.75 20.22 -5.73
CA VAL A 335 1.60 19.89 -6.58
C VAL A 335 1.57 18.40 -6.87
N LYS A 336 0.43 17.77 -6.61
CA LYS A 336 0.14 16.37 -6.96
C LYS A 336 -0.89 16.33 -8.09
N ILE A 337 -0.59 15.61 -9.16
CA ILE A 337 -1.58 15.28 -10.21
C ILE A 337 -2.26 13.98 -9.83
N LEU A 338 -3.59 14.01 -9.72
CA LEU A 338 -4.40 12.95 -9.13
C LEU A 338 -5.02 12.04 -10.22
N PRO A 339 -5.22 10.74 -9.93
CA PRO A 339 -5.80 9.78 -10.85
C PRO A 339 -7.34 9.80 -10.83
N LYS A 340 -7.96 9.35 -11.92
CA LYS A 340 -9.40 9.03 -11.95
C LYS A 340 -9.59 7.60 -11.42
N LEU A 341 -10.24 7.45 -10.27
CA LEU A 341 -10.40 6.17 -9.57
C LEU A 341 -11.88 5.83 -9.32
N HIS A 342 -12.18 4.54 -9.26
CA HIS A 342 -13.50 4.10 -8.85
C HIS A 342 -13.64 4.24 -7.33
N PHE A 343 -14.73 4.84 -6.84
CA PHE A 343 -14.91 5.17 -5.42
C PHE A 343 -14.92 3.97 -4.46
N LYS A 344 -15.21 2.76 -4.96
CA LYS A 344 -15.11 1.50 -4.19
C LYS A 344 -13.71 0.89 -4.14
N SER A 345 -12.74 1.45 -4.86
CA SER A 345 -11.38 0.91 -4.87
C SER A 345 -10.63 1.32 -3.60
N GLU A 346 -9.80 0.43 -3.07
CA GLU A 346 -8.94 0.74 -1.91
C GLU A 346 -8.00 1.91 -2.19
N GLU A 347 -7.52 2.02 -3.43
CA GLU A 347 -6.76 3.16 -3.93
C GLU A 347 -7.46 4.50 -3.75
N TYR A 348 -8.79 4.55 -3.98
CA TYR A 348 -9.58 5.75 -3.81
C TYR A 348 -9.53 6.22 -2.35
N ASN A 349 -9.70 5.28 -1.41
CA ASN A 349 -9.69 5.57 0.01
C ASN A 349 -8.33 6.10 0.48
N ILE A 350 -7.25 5.72 -0.19
CA ILE A 350 -5.89 6.18 0.14
C ILE A 350 -5.61 7.56 -0.47
N VAL A 351 -5.90 7.75 -1.76
CA VAL A 351 -5.57 8.98 -2.48
C VAL A 351 -6.47 10.14 -2.07
N PHE A 352 -7.75 9.85 -1.80
CA PHE A 352 -8.80 10.84 -1.53
C PHE A 352 -9.32 10.77 -0.09
N LYS A 353 -8.50 10.29 0.86
CA LYS A 353 -8.89 10.11 2.27
C LYS A 353 -9.52 11.36 2.90
N ASP A 354 -9.00 12.53 2.57
CA ASP A 354 -9.39 13.81 3.19
C ASP A 354 -10.77 14.31 2.73
N ILE A 355 -11.37 13.70 1.69
CA ILE A 355 -12.73 14.03 1.23
C ILE A 355 -13.76 12.94 1.59
N ILE A 356 -13.34 11.84 2.22
CA ILE A 356 -14.26 10.80 2.72
C ILE A 356 -15.14 11.40 3.83
N GLY A 357 -16.45 11.15 3.78
CA GLY A 357 -17.40 11.73 4.71
C GLY A 357 -17.77 13.19 4.43
N THR A 358 -17.20 13.81 3.39
CA THR A 358 -17.60 15.15 2.92
C THR A 358 -18.60 15.06 1.78
N LYS A 359 -19.22 16.18 1.38
CA LYS A 359 -20.05 16.23 0.17
C LYS A 359 -19.30 15.92 -1.15
N TYR A 360 -17.96 15.94 -1.10
CA TYR A 360 -17.09 15.58 -2.22
C TYR A 360 -16.68 14.11 -2.20
N GLU A 361 -17.22 13.29 -1.29
CA GLU A 361 -17.01 11.85 -1.34
C GLU A 361 -17.43 11.30 -2.72
N LYS A 362 -16.66 10.33 -3.22
CA LYS A 362 -16.77 9.70 -4.55
C LYS A 362 -16.32 10.60 -5.71
N LYS A 363 -15.82 11.81 -5.46
CA LYS A 363 -15.21 12.69 -6.47
C LYS A 363 -13.71 12.42 -6.60
N CYS A 364 -13.14 12.72 -7.77
CA CYS A 364 -11.71 12.62 -8.04
C CYS A 364 -11.18 13.98 -8.55
N PRO A 365 -10.93 14.96 -7.66
CA PRO A 365 -10.33 16.22 -8.07
C PRO A 365 -9.04 16.02 -8.86
N ASP A 366 -8.74 16.91 -9.82
CA ASP A 366 -7.58 16.74 -10.71
C ASP A 366 -6.22 16.97 -10.03
N LEU A 367 -6.13 17.91 -9.10
CA LEU A 367 -4.88 18.34 -8.47
C LEU A 367 -5.00 18.42 -6.94
N LYS A 368 -3.88 18.20 -6.25
CA LYS A 368 -3.68 18.62 -4.85
C LYS A 368 -2.53 19.63 -4.78
N VAL A 369 -2.79 20.85 -4.33
CA VAL A 369 -1.78 21.91 -4.18
C VAL A 369 -1.64 22.25 -2.71
N ASN A 370 -0.48 21.97 -2.10
CA ASN A 370 -0.24 22.17 -0.66
C ASN A 370 -1.39 21.65 0.21
N GLU A 371 -1.82 20.41 -0.04
CA GLU A 371 -2.95 19.73 0.63
C GLU A 371 -4.38 20.19 0.28
N GLN A 372 -4.56 21.21 -0.56
CA GLN A 372 -5.88 21.61 -1.05
C GLN A 372 -6.21 20.95 -2.39
N PHE A 373 -7.39 20.34 -2.51
CA PHE A 373 -7.86 19.78 -3.78
C PHE A 373 -8.31 20.89 -4.74
N PHE A 374 -7.94 20.78 -6.02
CA PHE A 374 -8.38 21.66 -7.09
C PHE A 374 -8.98 20.84 -8.23
N GLU A 375 -10.07 21.35 -8.80
CA GLU A 375 -10.65 20.83 -10.04
C GLU A 375 -10.29 21.74 -11.22
N TYR A 376 -9.87 21.15 -12.34
CA TYR A 376 -9.59 21.87 -13.58
C TYR A 376 -10.72 21.69 -14.59
N GLU A 377 -11.31 22.81 -15.00
CA GLU A 377 -12.41 22.84 -15.96
C GLU A 377 -11.98 23.53 -17.26
N SER A 378 -12.18 22.81 -18.37
CA SER A 378 -11.89 23.30 -19.72
C SER A 378 -13.12 23.28 -20.61
N TYR A 379 -13.01 23.88 -21.80
CA TYR A 379 -14.13 23.97 -22.73
C TYR A 379 -13.78 23.42 -24.13
N LYS A 380 -14.74 22.72 -24.74
CA LYS A 380 -14.67 22.41 -26.18
C LYS A 380 -14.77 23.70 -26.99
N ARG A 381 -13.89 23.89 -27.97
CA ARG A 381 -13.89 25.07 -28.85
C ARG A 381 -15.13 25.09 -29.77
N PRO A 382 -15.60 26.27 -30.23
CA PRO A 382 -15.12 27.62 -29.92
C PRO A 382 -15.58 28.12 -28.53
N PHE A 383 -14.92 29.14 -27.99
CA PHE A 383 -15.30 29.74 -26.70
C PHE A 383 -16.67 30.43 -26.76
N LYS A 384 -17.47 30.32 -25.69
CA LYS A 384 -18.71 31.09 -25.48
C LYS A 384 -18.79 31.51 -24.01
N LYS A 385 -19.20 32.75 -23.73
CA LYS A 385 -19.23 33.30 -22.35
C LYS A 385 -20.04 32.46 -21.35
N ASN A 386 -21.14 31.83 -21.78
CA ASN A 386 -21.93 30.94 -20.93
C ASN A 386 -21.18 29.67 -20.48
N LYS A 387 -20.11 29.27 -21.17
CA LYS A 387 -19.27 28.12 -20.79
C LYS A 387 -18.51 28.38 -19.50
N VAL A 388 -18.12 29.62 -19.22
CA VAL A 388 -17.51 30.00 -17.93
C VAL A 388 -18.45 29.64 -16.77
N SER A 389 -19.73 29.99 -16.90
CA SER A 389 -20.72 29.68 -15.87
C SER A 389 -20.84 28.16 -15.69
N ARG A 390 -20.87 27.37 -16.77
CA ARG A 390 -20.94 25.89 -16.68
C ARG A 390 -19.69 25.28 -16.06
N MET A 391 -18.50 25.72 -16.46
CA MET A 391 -17.23 25.29 -15.87
C MET A 391 -17.21 25.53 -14.36
N LEU A 392 -17.60 26.73 -13.91
CA LEU A 392 -17.71 27.02 -12.48
C LEU A 392 -18.78 26.16 -11.77
N ALA A 393 -19.88 25.85 -12.44
CA ALA A 393 -20.92 24.98 -11.89
C ALA A 393 -20.39 23.56 -11.66
N HIS A 394 -19.77 22.98 -12.69
CA HIS A 394 -19.25 21.62 -12.67
C HIS A 394 -18.08 21.49 -11.72
N GLY A 395 -17.12 22.43 -11.77
CA GLY A 395 -15.95 22.41 -10.89
C GLY A 395 -16.32 22.44 -9.41
N ALA A 396 -17.32 23.24 -9.04
CA ALA A 396 -17.81 23.32 -7.67
C ALA A 396 -18.52 22.05 -7.17
N LEU A 397 -18.92 21.12 -8.06
CA LEU A 397 -19.40 19.79 -7.67
C LEU A 397 -18.25 18.85 -7.26
N GLN A 398 -17.01 19.22 -7.59
CA GLN A 398 -15.81 18.38 -7.42
C GLN A 398 -14.88 18.95 -6.35
N SER A 399 -14.73 20.27 -6.28
CA SER A 399 -13.91 20.96 -5.27
C SER A 399 -14.39 22.38 -5.03
N THR A 400 -14.13 22.92 -3.82
CA THR A 400 -14.29 24.35 -3.53
C THR A 400 -13.21 25.23 -4.18
N ASN A 401 -12.10 24.64 -4.63
CA ASN A 401 -11.02 25.35 -5.33
C ASN A 401 -11.03 24.96 -6.81
N ILE A 402 -11.18 25.94 -7.70
CA ILE A 402 -11.44 25.68 -9.13
C ILE A 402 -10.40 26.39 -9.99
N ILE A 403 -9.91 25.71 -11.02
CA ILE A 403 -9.07 26.27 -12.06
C ILE A 403 -9.86 26.24 -13.37
N ILE A 404 -10.03 27.38 -14.03
CA ILE A 404 -10.77 27.45 -15.30
C ILE A 404 -9.86 27.80 -16.48
N ASP A 405 -10.01 27.10 -17.60
CA ASP A 405 -9.41 27.50 -18.87
C ASP A 405 -10.09 28.78 -19.41
N ASN A 406 -9.29 29.83 -19.59
CA ASN A 406 -9.72 31.11 -20.12
C ASN A 406 -8.92 31.54 -21.36
N ASN A 407 -8.30 30.61 -22.11
CA ASN A 407 -7.40 30.88 -23.25
C ASN A 407 -7.97 31.76 -24.38
N LYS A 408 -9.30 31.85 -24.51
CA LYS A 408 -10.01 32.74 -25.45
C LYS A 408 -11.05 33.59 -24.73
N GLY A 409 -10.79 33.84 -23.45
CA GLY A 409 -11.80 33.90 -22.42
C GLY A 409 -12.34 35.28 -22.06
N ALA A 410 -13.02 35.33 -20.93
CA ALA A 410 -13.73 36.49 -20.43
C ALA A 410 -12.84 37.37 -19.55
N SER A 411 -13.20 38.66 -19.42
CA SER A 411 -12.50 39.59 -18.53
C SER A 411 -12.72 39.26 -17.05
N ASP A 412 -11.78 39.66 -16.19
CA ASP A 412 -11.86 39.45 -14.74
C ASP A 412 -13.14 40.02 -14.14
N ARG A 413 -13.59 41.20 -14.61
CA ARG A 413 -14.86 41.79 -14.20
C ARG A 413 -16.04 40.85 -14.50
N PHE A 414 -16.03 40.18 -15.65
CA PHE A 414 -17.07 39.21 -15.98
C PHE A 414 -16.96 37.96 -15.12
N LEU A 415 -15.75 37.41 -14.94
CA LEU A 415 -15.51 36.24 -14.09
C LEU A 415 -15.99 36.48 -12.65
N LEU A 416 -15.56 37.59 -12.04
CA LEU A 416 -15.97 38.00 -10.70
C LEU A 416 -17.49 38.15 -10.59
N LYS A 417 -18.15 38.77 -11.58
CA LYS A 417 -19.63 38.86 -11.60
C LYS A 417 -20.28 37.48 -11.57
N ILE A 418 -19.81 36.53 -12.37
CA ILE A 418 -20.37 35.16 -12.40
C ILE A 418 -20.09 34.42 -11.08
N ILE A 419 -18.87 34.55 -10.54
CA ILE A 419 -18.51 33.92 -9.26
C ILE A 419 -19.37 34.49 -8.13
N SER A 420 -19.51 35.81 -8.02
CA SER A 420 -20.36 36.44 -7.02
C SER A 420 -21.82 36.01 -7.13
N ASN A 421 -22.35 35.88 -8.34
CA ASN A 421 -23.71 35.37 -8.54
C ASN A 421 -23.87 33.92 -8.05
N ARG A 422 -22.85 33.08 -8.23
CA ARG A 422 -22.84 31.69 -7.75
C ARG A 422 -22.76 31.60 -6.23
N VAL A 423 -21.88 32.38 -5.62
CA VAL A 423 -21.76 32.45 -4.16
C VAL A 423 -23.08 32.95 -3.54
N LYS A 424 -23.74 33.94 -4.15
CA LYS A 424 -25.05 34.46 -3.70
C LYS A 424 -26.17 33.42 -3.70
N ILE A 425 -26.13 32.43 -4.60
CA ILE A 425 -27.11 31.33 -4.62
C ILE A 425 -26.68 30.13 -3.77
N GLY A 426 -25.70 30.32 -2.87
CA GLY A 426 -25.27 29.32 -1.89
C GLY A 426 -24.21 28.32 -2.39
N GLN A 427 -23.61 28.55 -3.57
CA GLN A 427 -22.55 27.67 -4.05
C GLN A 427 -21.24 27.96 -3.30
N GLU A 428 -20.72 26.95 -2.60
CA GLU A 428 -19.45 27.05 -1.88
C GLU A 428 -18.26 27.08 -2.84
N ILE A 429 -17.58 28.23 -2.90
CA ILE A 429 -16.38 28.46 -3.69
C ILE A 429 -15.36 29.17 -2.80
N ASN A 430 -14.22 28.53 -2.58
CA ASN A 430 -13.11 29.08 -1.77
C ASN A 430 -12.17 29.92 -2.61
N GLN A 431 -11.77 29.43 -3.78
CA GLN A 431 -10.93 30.20 -4.70
C GLN A 431 -11.13 29.77 -6.14
N VAL A 432 -10.94 30.73 -7.05
CA VAL A 432 -10.95 30.49 -8.49
C VAL A 432 -9.69 31.05 -9.10
N TRP A 433 -8.96 30.18 -9.80
CA TRP A 433 -7.76 30.53 -10.56
C TRP A 433 -8.06 30.39 -12.05
N VAL A 434 -7.39 31.20 -12.86
CA VAL A 434 -7.53 31.18 -14.31
C VAL A 434 -6.25 30.65 -14.93
N PHE A 435 -6.39 29.66 -15.81
CA PHE A 435 -5.34 29.19 -16.70
C PHE A 435 -5.51 29.82 -18.08
N GLU A 436 -4.52 30.60 -18.51
CA GLU A 436 -4.55 31.33 -19.77
C GLU A 436 -3.13 31.47 -20.34
N LYS A 437 -2.98 31.09 -21.61
CA LYS A 437 -1.75 31.12 -22.42
C LYS A 437 -0.53 30.53 -21.68
N GLY A 438 -0.74 29.39 -21.02
CA GLY A 438 0.32 28.69 -20.28
C GLY A 438 0.67 29.31 -18.91
N SER A 439 -0.08 30.32 -18.47
CA SER A 439 0.09 30.97 -17.17
C SER A 439 -1.11 30.73 -16.26
N ILE A 440 -0.89 30.78 -14.95
CA ILE A 440 -1.96 30.67 -13.95
C ILE A 440 -1.93 31.82 -12.96
N ARG A 441 -3.11 32.38 -12.68
CA ARG A 441 -3.29 33.51 -11.75
C ARG A 441 -4.57 33.37 -10.92
N PRO A 442 -4.58 33.82 -9.66
CA PRO A 442 -5.79 33.88 -8.86
C PRO A 442 -6.73 34.98 -9.38
N VAL A 443 -8.04 34.74 -9.33
CA VAL A 443 -9.08 35.74 -9.67
C VAL A 443 -10.02 35.98 -8.50
N TYR A 444 -10.28 34.95 -7.69
CA TYR A 444 -11.15 35.05 -6.52
C TYR A 444 -10.59 34.22 -5.37
N LYS A 445 -10.72 34.73 -4.14
CA LYS A 445 -10.48 34.01 -2.88
C LYS A 445 -11.54 34.47 -1.86
N SER A 446 -12.18 33.54 -1.18
CA SER A 446 -13.19 33.84 -0.16
C SER A 446 -12.53 34.41 1.09
N LYS A 447 -13.22 35.35 1.77
CA LYS A 447 -12.71 35.97 3.00
C LYS A 447 -12.71 35.04 4.23
N ALA A 448 -13.35 33.87 4.13
CA ALA A 448 -13.52 32.92 5.24
C ALA A 448 -12.32 31.96 5.42
N THR A 449 -11.19 32.23 4.76
CA THR A 449 -9.97 31.40 4.85
C THR A 449 -8.79 32.24 5.34
N ASN A 450 -8.84 32.64 6.61
CA ASN A 450 -7.67 32.99 7.42
C ASN A 450 -7.72 32.18 8.71
#